data_AF-B6GDF1-F1
#
_entry.id   AF-B6GDF1-F1
#
_cell.length_a   1.000
_cell.length_b   1.000
_cell.length_c   1.000
_cell.angle_alpha   90.00
_cell.angle_beta   90.00
_cell.angle_gamma   90.00
#
_symmetry.space_group_name_H-M   'P 1'
#
loop_
_entity.id
_entity.type
_entity.pdbx_description
1 polymer ?
#
loop_
_entity_poly.entity_id
_entity_poly.type
_entity_poly.pdbx_seq_one_letter_code
_entity_poly.pdbx_strand_id
1 'polypeptide(L)'
;MPSAARGEKCVIPSVGFDFQLRSRSISLSSVASNYIIVSNLQLRTFPMGCDGALRLSPFLQLWHTGKNYERGDAIMVTSDFKPRGVCARMIHVELSDDGSTIERVAFEGGCNGNLKAIGKLVAGQPVDETVTLLEGNTCGPRKTSCADQLTLALREAQAQARS
;
A
#
# COMPACT_ATOMS: atom_id res chain seq x y z
N MET A 1 20.26 35.03 24.90
CA MET A 1 20.63 33.62 25.20
C MET A 1 19.38 32.84 25.62
N PRO A 2 19.28 31.56 25.24
CA PRO A 2 18.04 30.79 25.10
C PRO A 2 17.60 30.09 26.40
N SER A 3 16.32 29.71 26.49
CA SER A 3 15.80 28.81 27.52
C SER A 3 15.27 27.51 26.89
N ALA A 4 15.55 26.42 27.59
CA ALA A 4 15.59 25.05 27.13
C ALA A 4 14.25 24.30 27.20
N ALA A 5 14.19 23.24 26.38
CA ALA A 5 13.16 22.21 26.33
C ALA A 5 13.05 21.39 27.64
N ARG A 6 11.84 20.90 27.91
CA ARG A 6 11.43 19.66 28.63
C ARG A 6 9.93 19.53 28.30
N GLY A 7 9.35 18.47 27.75
CA GLY A 7 9.63 17.04 27.88
C GLY A 7 8.37 16.39 28.47
N GLU A 8 7.24 16.43 27.75
CA GLU A 8 5.98 15.82 28.20
C GLU A 8 5.71 14.53 27.41
N LYS A 9 5.61 13.44 28.17
CA LYS A 9 5.38 12.08 27.69
C LYS A 9 3.93 11.95 27.24
N CYS A 10 3.72 11.65 25.96
CA CYS A 10 2.41 11.23 25.46
C CYS A 10 2.11 9.83 26.01
N VAL A 11 1.16 9.74 26.95
CA VAL A 11 0.62 8.48 27.48
C VAL A 11 -0.35 7.91 26.46
N ILE A 12 -0.09 6.69 25.99
CA ILE A 12 -1.01 5.90 25.14
C ILE A 12 -1.69 4.85 26.03
N PRO A 13 -3.02 4.77 26.07
CA PRO A 13 -3.71 3.74 26.85
C PRO A 13 -3.66 2.38 26.13
N SER A 14 -3.20 1.35 26.85
CA SER A 14 -3.23 -0.05 26.43
C SER A 14 -4.63 -0.63 26.61
N VAL A 15 -5.28 -0.98 25.50
CA VAL A 15 -6.50 -1.81 25.49
C VAL A 15 -6.10 -3.27 25.71
N GLY A 16 -6.56 -3.85 26.82
CA GLY A 16 -6.42 -5.27 27.12
C GLY A 16 -7.45 -6.09 26.35
N PHE A 17 -7.00 -7.13 25.66
CA PHE A 17 -7.86 -8.19 25.13
C PHE A 17 -7.53 -9.46 25.91
N ASP A 18 -8.45 -9.83 26.81
CA ASP A 18 -8.43 -11.08 27.58
C ASP A 18 -8.82 -12.24 26.65
N PHE A 19 -7.87 -13.11 26.33
CA PHE A 19 -8.12 -14.33 25.57
C PHE A 19 -8.06 -15.53 26.52
N GLN A 20 -9.24 -15.93 27.02
CA GLN A 20 -9.40 -17.03 27.95
C GLN A 20 -9.57 -18.35 27.20
N LEU A 21 -8.48 -19.13 27.08
CA LEU A 21 -8.51 -20.49 26.54
C LEU A 21 -9.05 -21.48 27.58
N ARG A 22 -10.22 -22.02 27.30
CA ARG A 22 -10.90 -23.03 28.11
C ARG A 22 -10.43 -24.42 27.67
N SER A 23 -9.63 -25.07 28.50
CA SER A 23 -9.17 -26.44 28.35
C SER A 23 -10.34 -27.43 28.50
N ARG A 24 -10.52 -28.32 27.52
CA ARG A 24 -11.31 -29.55 27.66
C ARG A 24 -10.41 -30.75 27.38
N SER A 25 -10.35 -31.61 28.38
CA SER A 25 -9.71 -32.92 28.42
C SER A 25 -10.33 -33.89 27.42
N ILE A 26 -9.49 -34.57 26.63
CA ILE A 26 -9.86 -35.81 25.95
C ILE A 26 -8.90 -36.89 26.46
N SER A 27 -9.48 -37.87 27.14
CA SER A 27 -8.86 -39.13 27.52
C SER A 27 -8.83 -40.03 26.30
N LEU A 28 -7.67 -40.62 25.99
CA LEU A 28 -7.57 -41.82 25.16
C LEU A 28 -6.43 -42.68 25.66
N SER A 29 -6.82 -43.92 25.92
CA SER A 29 -6.09 -45.01 26.51
C SER A 29 -5.20 -45.75 25.50
N SER A 30 -4.03 -46.16 25.98
CA SER A 30 -3.40 -47.47 25.75
C SER A 30 -2.54 -47.72 24.48
N VAL A 31 -1.31 -48.12 24.79
CA VAL A 31 -0.39 -49.08 24.15
C VAL A 31 0.73 -48.56 23.24
N ALA A 32 1.93 -49.10 23.57
CA ALA A 32 3.20 -49.19 22.85
C ALA A 32 4.10 -47.95 22.93
N SER A 33 4.98 -47.86 23.92
CA SER A 33 6.28 -48.57 23.97
C SER A 33 7.16 -48.25 22.76
N ASN A 34 7.98 -47.20 22.89
CA ASN A 34 9.43 -47.37 22.76
C ASN A 34 10.18 -46.17 23.37
N TYR A 35 11.21 -46.53 24.10
CA TYR A 35 12.07 -45.75 24.97
C TYR A 35 13.27 -45.20 24.13
N ILE A 36 14.08 -44.27 24.70
CA ILE A 36 15.49 -43.95 24.32
C ILE A 36 15.57 -42.92 23.15
N ILE A 37 16.11 -41.68 23.20
CA ILE A 37 17.16 -41.00 23.99
C ILE A 37 16.86 -39.52 24.18
N VAL A 38 17.06 -39.05 25.42
CA VAL A 38 17.32 -37.67 25.82
C VAL A 38 18.78 -37.35 25.47
N SER A 39 19.07 -36.26 24.75
CA SER A 39 20.30 -35.45 24.93
C SER A 39 20.43 -34.36 23.86
N ASN A 40 20.66 -33.12 24.32
CA ASN A 40 21.27 -32.00 23.59
C ASN A 40 20.45 -31.31 22.49
N LEU A 41 19.38 -30.62 22.90
CA LEU A 41 18.98 -29.39 22.22
C LEU A 41 19.81 -28.24 22.80
N GLN A 42 21.05 -28.12 22.32
CA GLN A 42 21.81 -26.88 22.47
C GLN A 42 21.08 -25.80 21.69
N LEU A 43 20.48 -24.86 22.43
CA LEU A 43 20.03 -23.56 21.93
C LEU A 43 21.22 -22.90 21.22
N ARG A 44 21.30 -23.07 19.90
CA ARG A 44 22.12 -22.21 19.06
C ARG A 44 21.40 -20.86 19.03
N THR A 45 21.95 -19.94 19.79
CA THR A 45 21.81 -18.52 19.61
C THR A 45 21.83 -18.21 18.11
N PHE A 46 20.75 -17.58 17.63
CA PHE A 46 20.76 -16.95 16.31
C PHE A 46 21.91 -15.94 16.31
N PRO A 47 22.92 -16.08 15.43
CA PRO A 47 23.84 -14.98 15.23
C PRO A 47 23.03 -13.80 14.70
N MET A 48 23.12 -12.68 15.40
CA MET A 48 22.84 -11.36 14.86
C MET A 48 23.75 -11.18 13.63
N GLY A 49 23.23 -11.58 12.47
CA GLY A 49 23.80 -11.27 11.18
C GLY A 49 23.53 -9.80 10.90
N CYS A 50 24.51 -8.97 11.21
CA CYS A 50 24.64 -7.61 10.70
C CYS A 50 25.07 -7.66 9.23
N ASP A 51 24.30 -8.34 8.39
CA ASP A 51 24.48 -8.28 6.94
C ASP A 51 23.62 -7.13 6.45
N GLY A 52 24.30 -6.02 6.18
CA GLY A 52 23.76 -4.80 5.56
C GLY A 52 23.30 -5.04 4.13
N ALA A 53 22.32 -5.92 3.94
CA ALA A 53 21.48 -5.95 2.77
C ALA A 53 20.28 -5.05 3.08
N LEU A 54 20.27 -3.88 2.46
CA LEU A 54 19.08 -3.03 2.36
C LEU A 54 17.91 -3.90 1.88
N ARG A 55 17.06 -4.36 2.81
CA ARG A 55 15.70 -4.77 2.51
C ARG A 55 14.97 -3.50 2.10
N LEU A 56 15.18 -3.11 0.85
CA LEU A 56 14.26 -2.23 0.15
C LEU A 56 12.89 -2.89 0.26
N SER A 57 11.95 -2.09 0.74
CA SER A 57 10.54 -2.42 0.79
C SER A 57 10.10 -3.12 -0.51
N PRO A 58 9.27 -4.18 -0.46
CA PRO A 58 8.68 -4.77 -1.67
C PRO A 58 7.88 -3.75 -2.50
N PHE A 59 7.59 -2.60 -1.91
CA PHE A 59 6.85 -1.48 -2.48
C PHE A 59 7.61 -0.72 -3.57
N LEU A 60 8.93 -0.90 -3.72
CA LEU A 60 9.76 -0.10 -4.63
C LEU A 60 10.38 -0.88 -5.81
N GLN A 61 10.03 -2.16 -6.00
CA GLN A 61 10.65 -3.02 -7.02
C GLN A 61 9.68 -3.61 -8.05
N LEU A 62 8.43 -3.10 -8.12
CA LEU A 62 7.40 -3.59 -9.04
C LEU A 62 6.65 -2.46 -9.77
N TRP A 63 7.38 -1.52 -10.37
CA TRP A 63 6.85 -0.56 -11.34
C TRP A 63 7.65 -0.61 -12.64
N HIS A 64 7.84 -1.81 -13.18
CA HIS A 64 8.22 -1.98 -14.58
C HIS A 64 6.94 -2.07 -15.41
N THR A 65 6.66 -0.97 -16.10
CA THR A 65 5.61 -0.75 -17.10
C THR A 65 5.14 -2.02 -17.83
N GLY A 66 3.85 -2.36 -17.66
CA GLY A 66 3.14 -3.30 -18.55
C GLY A 66 2.91 -4.71 -18.00
N LYS A 67 2.39 -4.86 -16.78
CA LYS A 67 1.90 -6.18 -16.30
C LYS A 67 0.58 -6.04 -15.54
N ASN A 68 -0.41 -6.81 -15.97
CA ASN A 68 -1.60 -7.06 -15.18
C ASN A 68 -1.20 -7.88 -13.94
N TYR A 69 -1.66 -7.47 -12.75
CA TYR A 69 -1.36 -8.17 -11.50
C TYR A 69 -2.65 -8.67 -10.85
N GLU A 70 -2.66 -9.93 -10.44
CA GLU A 70 -3.78 -10.56 -9.75
C GLU A 70 -3.75 -10.19 -8.26
N ARG A 71 -4.69 -9.35 -7.81
CA ARG A 71 -4.89 -9.03 -6.39
C ARG A 71 -6.21 -9.62 -5.95
N GLY A 72 -6.21 -10.85 -5.42
CA GLY A 72 -7.41 -11.51 -4.92
C GLY A 72 -8.49 -11.61 -6.00
N ASP A 73 -8.30 -12.55 -6.94
CA ASP A 73 -9.28 -12.97 -7.95
C ASP A 73 -9.64 -11.97 -9.07
N ALA A 74 -9.07 -10.76 -9.12
CA ALA A 74 -9.33 -9.77 -10.18
C ALA A 74 -8.06 -9.35 -10.95
N ILE A 75 -8.18 -9.26 -12.28
CA ILE A 75 -7.15 -8.77 -13.21
C ILE A 75 -7.18 -7.24 -13.23
N MET A 76 -6.06 -6.60 -12.95
CA MET A 76 -5.96 -5.13 -12.89
C MET A 76 -4.91 -4.59 -13.87
N VAL A 77 -5.25 -3.51 -14.57
CA VAL A 77 -4.34 -2.76 -15.46
C VAL A 77 -3.60 -1.70 -14.65
N THR A 78 -2.27 -1.73 -14.67
CA THR A 78 -1.43 -0.77 -13.95
C THR A 78 -0.67 0.12 -14.93
N SER A 79 -0.78 1.44 -14.76
CA SER A 79 -0.13 2.44 -15.61
C SER A 79 0.56 3.54 -14.81
N ASP A 80 1.75 3.94 -15.28
CA ASP A 80 2.58 4.99 -14.70
C ASP A 80 2.59 6.22 -15.60
N PHE A 81 2.09 7.34 -15.08
CA PHE A 81 1.98 8.59 -15.83
C PHE A 81 2.87 9.67 -15.22
N LYS A 82 3.66 10.33 -16.08
CA LYS A 82 4.51 11.45 -15.69
C LYS A 82 3.85 12.78 -16.02
N PRO A 83 3.26 13.49 -15.04
CA PRO A 83 2.51 14.71 -15.29
C PRO A 83 3.46 15.88 -15.59
N ARG A 84 2.94 16.91 -16.27
CA ARG A 84 3.73 18.09 -16.68
C ARG A 84 3.12 19.38 -16.13
N GLY A 85 3.97 20.31 -15.70
CA GLY A 85 3.54 21.62 -15.22
C GLY A 85 2.84 21.61 -13.85
N VAL A 86 2.99 20.55 -13.07
CA VAL A 86 2.30 20.36 -11.78
C VAL A 86 3.24 19.96 -10.64
N CYS A 87 2.66 19.84 -9.44
CA CYS A 87 3.34 19.52 -8.19
C CYS A 87 3.78 18.04 -8.07
N ALA A 88 3.00 17.14 -8.66
CA ALA A 88 3.26 15.70 -8.66
C ALA A 88 4.38 15.36 -9.66
N ARG A 89 5.16 14.33 -9.35
CA ARG A 89 6.29 13.84 -10.15
C ARG A 89 5.93 12.56 -10.90
N MET A 90 5.07 11.74 -10.31
CA MET A 90 4.52 10.52 -10.89
C MET A 90 3.08 10.32 -10.41
N ILE A 91 2.26 9.73 -11.26
CA ILE A 91 0.90 9.27 -10.94
C ILE A 91 0.84 7.79 -11.30
N HIS A 92 0.50 6.97 -10.32
CA HIS A 92 0.31 5.54 -10.47
C HIS A 92 -1.19 5.27 -10.48
N VAL A 93 -1.68 4.64 -11.53
CA VAL A 93 -3.11 4.33 -11.71
C VAL A 93 -3.26 2.82 -11.85
N GLU A 94 -4.18 2.26 -11.06
CA GLU A 94 -4.66 0.89 -11.19
C GLU A 94 -6.14 0.94 -11.57
N LEU A 95 -6.48 0.35 -12.71
CA LEU A 95 -7.84 0.18 -13.21
C LEU A 95 -8.22 -1.30 -13.23
N SER A 96 -9.51 -1.59 -13.24
CA SER A 96 -10.02 -2.93 -13.55
C SER A 96 -9.69 -3.31 -15.01
N ASP A 97 -9.79 -4.61 -15.34
CA ASP A 97 -9.56 -5.16 -16.68
C ASP A 97 -10.35 -4.46 -17.79
N ASP A 98 -11.61 -4.11 -17.54
CA ASP A 98 -12.48 -3.39 -18.48
C ASP A 98 -12.04 -1.92 -18.71
N GLY A 99 -11.12 -1.39 -17.89
CA GLY A 99 -10.72 0.02 -17.90
C GLY A 99 -11.88 0.98 -17.56
N SER A 100 -12.92 0.48 -16.90
CA SER A 100 -14.13 1.23 -16.55
C SER A 100 -14.06 1.83 -15.14
N THR A 101 -13.46 1.09 -14.19
CA THR A 101 -13.46 1.43 -12.77
C THR A 101 -12.03 1.66 -12.27
N ILE A 102 -11.89 2.68 -11.41
CA ILE A 102 -10.62 3.03 -10.77
C ILE A 102 -10.48 2.23 -9.48
N GLU A 103 -9.46 1.40 -9.37
CA GLU A 103 -9.22 0.60 -8.17
C GLU A 103 -8.34 1.35 -7.17
N ARG A 104 -7.28 1.96 -7.69
CA ARG A 104 -6.32 2.67 -6.85
C ARG A 104 -5.60 3.76 -7.62
N VAL A 105 -5.39 4.90 -6.97
CA VAL A 105 -4.52 5.96 -7.47
C VAL A 105 -3.52 6.34 -6.39
N ALA A 106 -2.25 6.40 -6.75
CA ALA A 106 -1.19 6.90 -5.89
C ALA A 106 -0.38 8.00 -6.60
N PHE A 107 0.06 8.98 -5.82
CA PHE A 107 0.84 10.11 -6.32
C PHE A 107 2.22 10.12 -5.68
N GLU A 108 3.23 10.39 -6.48
CA GLU A 108 4.58 10.68 -6.01
C GLU A 108 4.81 12.20 -6.03
N GLY A 109 5.19 12.78 -4.89
CA GLY A 109 5.38 14.22 -4.75
C GLY A 109 4.08 15.01 -4.63
N GLY A 110 4.17 16.34 -4.66
CA GLY A 110 3.03 17.24 -4.47
C GLY A 110 2.53 17.36 -3.03
N CYS A 111 1.29 17.83 -2.87
CA CYS A 111 0.66 18.00 -1.56
C CYS A 111 0.28 16.63 -0.98
N ASN A 112 1.05 16.15 0.00
CA ASN A 112 0.91 14.79 0.53
C ASN A 112 -0.51 14.50 1.07
N GLY A 113 -1.11 15.44 1.80
CA GLY A 113 -2.44 15.26 2.39
C GLY A 113 -3.55 15.21 1.35
N ASN A 114 -3.63 16.25 0.50
CA ASN A 114 -4.71 16.38 -0.48
C ASN A 114 -4.64 15.28 -1.55
N LEU A 115 -3.46 14.94 -2.04
CA LEU A 115 -3.32 13.92 -3.08
C LEU A 115 -3.66 12.51 -2.57
N LYS A 116 -3.34 12.21 -1.30
CA LYS A 116 -3.81 10.97 -0.66
C LYS A 116 -5.32 10.94 -0.47
N ALA A 117 -5.94 12.08 -0.16
CA ALA A 117 -7.39 12.18 -0.05
C ALA A 117 -8.04 11.95 -1.42
N ILE A 118 -7.57 12.62 -2.47
CA ILE A 118 -8.05 12.42 -3.85
C ILE A 118 -7.94 10.94 -4.25
N GLY A 119 -6.78 10.30 -4.02
CA GLY A 119 -6.60 8.88 -4.35
C GLY A 119 -7.58 7.94 -3.67
N LYS A 120 -8.08 8.30 -2.47
CA LYS A 120 -9.13 7.54 -1.78
C LYS A 120 -10.54 7.84 -2.26
N LEU A 121 -10.80 9.09 -2.67
CA LEU A 121 -12.11 9.53 -3.15
C LEU A 121 -12.43 8.97 -4.54
N VAL A 122 -11.41 8.84 -5.39
CA VAL A 122 -11.58 8.32 -6.76
C VAL A 122 -11.59 6.79 -6.82
N ALA A 123 -11.14 6.11 -5.75
CA ALA A 123 -11.17 4.65 -5.69
C ALA A 123 -12.62 4.14 -5.66
N GLY A 124 -12.94 3.20 -6.54
CA GLY A 124 -14.27 2.64 -6.77
C GLY A 124 -15.17 3.48 -7.67
N GLN A 125 -14.71 4.62 -8.19
CA GLN A 125 -15.49 5.44 -9.13
C GLN A 125 -15.24 5.04 -10.59
N PRO A 126 -16.23 5.22 -11.48
CA PRO A 126 -16.03 5.02 -12.91
C PRO A 126 -15.15 6.13 -13.49
N VAL A 127 -14.27 5.75 -14.41
CA VAL A 127 -13.25 6.62 -15.00
C VAL A 127 -13.86 7.88 -15.64
N ASP A 128 -14.95 7.72 -16.39
CA ASP A 128 -15.58 8.84 -17.12
C ASP A 128 -16.20 9.90 -16.19
N GLU A 129 -16.79 9.49 -15.06
CA GLU A 129 -17.32 10.42 -14.07
C GLU A 129 -16.20 11.18 -13.37
N THR A 130 -15.14 10.48 -12.96
CA THR A 130 -13.97 11.12 -12.34
C THR A 130 -13.27 12.10 -13.28
N VAL A 131 -13.14 11.74 -14.57
CA VAL A 131 -12.58 12.64 -15.59
C VAL A 131 -13.42 13.91 -15.70
N THR A 132 -14.74 13.76 -15.85
CA THR A 132 -15.66 14.90 -15.98
C THR A 132 -15.62 15.81 -14.75
N LEU A 133 -15.45 15.25 -13.55
CA LEU A 133 -15.42 15.99 -12.30
C LEU A 133 -14.11 16.76 -12.07
N LEU A 134 -12.97 16.23 -12.54
CA LEU A 134 -11.64 16.78 -12.27
C LEU A 134 -11.02 17.55 -13.44
N GLU A 135 -11.59 17.41 -14.64
CA GLU A 135 -11.10 18.08 -15.85
C GLU A 135 -11.18 19.61 -15.72
N GLY A 136 -10.11 20.28 -16.15
CA GLY A 136 -10.01 21.73 -16.11
C GLY A 136 -9.70 22.30 -14.73
N ASN A 137 -9.47 21.46 -13.71
CA ASN A 137 -9.09 21.96 -12.39
C ASN A 137 -7.72 22.66 -12.46
N THR A 138 -7.67 23.92 -12.01
CA THR A 138 -6.45 24.75 -12.04
C THR A 138 -5.80 24.87 -10.66
N CYS A 139 -4.53 25.22 -10.61
CA CYS A 139 -3.79 25.36 -9.35
C CYS A 139 -3.01 26.68 -9.31
N GLY A 140 -3.55 27.67 -8.59
CA GLY A 140 -2.96 29.00 -8.50
C GLY A 140 -2.81 29.66 -9.88
N PRO A 141 -1.62 30.14 -10.27
CA PRO A 141 -1.40 30.77 -11.57
C PRO A 141 -1.28 29.78 -12.75
N ARG A 142 -1.33 28.46 -12.49
CA ARG A 142 -1.14 27.42 -13.51
C ARG A 142 -2.46 27.11 -14.20
N LYS A 143 -2.39 26.87 -15.51
CA LYS A 143 -3.53 26.43 -16.33
C LYS A 143 -3.95 24.96 -16.12
N THR A 144 -3.26 24.22 -15.25
CA THR A 144 -3.50 22.81 -14.94
C THR A 144 -3.20 22.54 -13.47
N SER A 145 -3.67 21.41 -12.95
CA SER A 145 -3.47 20.96 -11.57
C SER A 145 -3.10 19.48 -11.50
N CYS A 146 -2.67 19.04 -10.33
CA CYS A 146 -2.35 17.64 -10.07
C CYS A 146 -3.60 16.73 -10.24
N ALA A 147 -4.82 17.28 -10.11
CA ALA A 147 -6.08 16.57 -10.38
C ALA A 147 -6.47 16.59 -11.87
N ASP A 148 -6.23 17.70 -12.57
CA ASP A 148 -6.43 17.77 -14.02
C ASP A 148 -5.46 16.84 -14.77
N GLN A 149 -4.20 16.74 -14.33
CA GLN A 149 -3.27 15.76 -14.89
C GLN A 149 -3.65 14.30 -14.57
N LEU A 150 -4.43 14.05 -13.52
CA LEU A 150 -4.96 12.71 -13.25
C LEU A 150 -5.95 12.28 -14.35
N THR A 151 -6.76 13.20 -14.90
CA THR A 151 -7.73 12.85 -15.95
C THR A 151 -7.03 12.35 -17.21
N LEU A 152 -5.90 12.96 -17.56
CA LEU A 152 -5.04 12.50 -18.66
C LEU A 152 -4.45 11.12 -18.39
N ALA A 153 -3.95 10.88 -17.17
CA ALA A 153 -3.43 9.58 -16.75
C ALA A 153 -4.50 8.48 -16.83
N LEU A 154 -5.73 8.78 -16.41
CA LEU A 154 -6.87 7.87 -16.47
C LEU A 154 -7.26 7.53 -17.92
N ARG A 155 -7.29 8.52 -18.81
CA ARG A 155 -7.57 8.32 -20.25
C ARG A 155 -6.50 7.44 -20.90
N GLU A 156 -5.24 7.66 -20.56
CA GLU A 156 -4.13 6.85 -21.07
C GLU A 156 -4.20 5.40 -20.57
N ALA A 157 -4.45 5.20 -19.28
CA ALA A 157 -4.63 3.87 -18.69
C ALA A 157 -5.85 3.15 -19.28
N GLN A 158 -6.96 3.86 -19.52
CA GLN A 158 -8.15 3.32 -20.17
C GLN A 158 -7.88 2.91 -21.62
N ALA A 159 -7.06 3.66 -22.35
CA ALA A 159 -6.64 3.29 -23.71
C ALA A 159 -5.77 2.02 -23.72
N GLN A 160 -4.88 1.87 -22.73
CA GLN A 160 -4.04 0.66 -22.57
C GLN A 160 -4.86 -0.57 -22.15
N ALA A 161 -5.93 -0.40 -21.37
CA ALA A 161 -6.82 -1.51 -21.00
C ALA A 161 -7.61 -2.05 -22.21
N ARG A 162 -7.91 -1.19 -23.20
CA ARG A 162 -8.73 -1.52 -24.37
C ARG A 162 -7.92 -1.92 -25.61
N SER A 163 -6.58 -1.93 -25.52
CA SER A 163 -5.65 -2.25 -26.61
C SER A 163 -5.16 -3.69 -26.52
#